data_AF-A0A8J4TVF4-F1
#
_entry.id   AF-A0A8J4TVF4-F1
#
_cell.length_a   1.000
_cell.length_b   1.000
_cell.length_c   1.000
_cell.angle_alpha   90.00
_cell.angle_beta   90.00
_cell.angle_gamma   90.00
#
_symmetry.space_group_name_H-M   'P 1'
#
loop_
_entity.id
_entity.type
_entity.pdbx_description
1 polymer ?
#
loop_
_entity_poly.entity_id
_entity_poly.type
_entity_poly.pdbx_seq_one_letter_code
_entity_poly.pdbx_strand_id
1 'polypeptide(L)'
;MLLYASLGFLSLLCAGPALGDSGFAPLDGAPPSKIAVIGAGIGGTATAHFLRQHFGPEVRIDVFEKGEVGGRLATVTVNNQAYETGGSIIHSLNLHMQDFMKQLGLKYRKSVAGKMAVFNGKEFILEETDWYLLDLFRLWWRYGISFIRMQMWVEEIMEKFMRIYKYQAHGYAFSSVDELLNSLGGSGFLNMTRRSLSESLLELGVSQRFIDEVVAPIMWVNYGQNVSMPAFVGAVSLAGAQDNLWAVEGGNKLVCSGLLKLAKANLIQSQVTTISLQSS
;
A
#
# COMPACT_ATOMS: atom_id res chain seq x y z
N MET A 1 2.78 12.42 -12.75
CA MET A 1 3.85 12.24 -13.75
C MET A 1 4.96 13.26 -13.50
N LEU A 2 6.14 12.75 -13.14
CA LEU A 2 7.24 13.44 -12.47
C LEU A 2 7.94 14.49 -13.34
N LEU A 3 8.39 15.57 -12.70
CA LEU A 3 9.21 16.65 -13.26
C LEU A 3 10.72 16.37 -13.18
N TYR A 4 11.13 15.12 -12.97
CA TYR A 4 12.55 14.74 -12.89
C TYR A 4 12.87 13.55 -13.79
N ALA A 5 12.75 13.77 -15.09
CA ALA A 5 13.36 12.94 -16.12
C ALA A 5 14.52 13.71 -16.77
N SER A 6 15.62 13.87 -16.05
CA SER A 6 16.96 14.09 -16.62
C SER A 6 17.99 14.35 -15.53
N LEU A 7 18.62 13.28 -15.04
CA LEU A 7 20.04 13.27 -14.65
C LEU A 7 20.44 11.79 -14.54
N GLY A 8 21.12 11.32 -15.59
CA GLY A 8 21.62 9.96 -15.68
C GLY A 8 22.63 9.69 -14.58
N PHE A 9 22.41 8.61 -13.82
CA PHE A 9 23.43 8.04 -12.96
C PHE A 9 24.08 6.85 -13.66
N LEU A 10 25.37 7.03 -13.92
CA LEU A 10 26.31 6.02 -14.39
C LEU A 10 26.34 4.86 -13.39
N SER A 11 26.01 3.66 -13.86
CA SER A 11 26.11 2.41 -13.11
C SER A 11 27.58 2.08 -12.85
N LEU A 12 28.06 2.32 -11.63
CA LEU A 12 29.24 1.65 -11.09
C LEU A 12 28.80 0.32 -10.47
N LEU A 13 29.33 -0.77 -11.01
CA LEU A 13 29.32 -2.09 -10.38
C LEU A 13 30.09 -2.00 -9.05
N CYS A 14 29.38 -2.09 -7.93
CA CYS A 14 29.97 -2.46 -6.65
C CYS A 14 29.61 -3.92 -6.36
N ALA A 15 30.65 -4.75 -6.28
CA ALA A 15 30.58 -6.13 -5.84
C ALA A 15 29.85 -6.22 -4.48
N GLY A 16 28.90 -7.15 -4.40
CA GLY A 16 28.09 -7.36 -3.20
C GLY A 16 28.93 -7.81 -2.00
N PRO A 17 28.64 -7.33 -0.78
CA PRO A 17 29.14 -7.99 0.40
C PRO A 17 28.36 -9.30 0.60
N ALA A 18 29.11 -10.36 0.90
CA ALA A 18 28.58 -11.63 1.35
C ALA A 18 27.53 -11.43 2.45
N LEU A 19 26.47 -12.22 2.40
CA LEU A 19 25.42 -12.31 3.42
C LEU A 19 26.07 -12.58 4.78
N GLY A 20 26.30 -11.51 5.53
CA GLY A 20 26.68 -11.55 6.92
C GLY A 20 25.48 -11.99 7.73
N ASP A 21 25.70 -13.04 8.53
CA ASP A 21 24.81 -13.60 9.52
C ASP A 21 24.07 -12.48 10.28
N SER A 22 22.77 -12.30 10.01
CA SER A 22 21.94 -11.37 10.75
C SER A 22 21.68 -11.99 12.12
N GLY A 23 22.62 -11.80 13.05
CA GLY A 23 22.50 -12.23 14.43
C GLY A 23 21.32 -11.55 15.10
N PHE A 24 20.16 -12.21 15.04
CA PHE A 24 19.03 -11.90 15.91
C PHE A 24 19.47 -12.16 17.35
N ALA A 25 19.15 -11.23 18.25
CA ALA A 25 19.30 -11.48 19.68
C ALA A 25 18.54 -12.79 20.02
N PRO A 26 19.14 -13.73 20.77
CA PRO A 26 18.46 -14.96 21.14
C PRO A 26 17.19 -14.60 21.90
N LEU A 27 16.03 -15.00 21.38
CA LEU A 27 14.82 -15.05 22.18
C LEU A 27 15.07 -16.06 23.31
N ASP A 28 14.86 -15.65 24.56
CA ASP A 28 14.84 -16.56 25.69
C ASP A 28 13.66 -17.54 25.53
N GLY A 29 13.92 -18.68 24.89
CA GLY A 29 12.96 -19.76 24.70
C GLY A 29 13.17 -20.54 23.41
N ALA A 30 12.80 -21.83 23.43
CA ALA A 30 12.71 -22.63 22.20
C ALA A 30 11.65 -22.04 21.26
N PRO A 31 11.84 -22.10 19.93
CA PRO A 31 10.86 -21.61 18.96
C PRO A 31 9.50 -22.29 19.17
N PRO A 32 8.37 -21.57 18.97
CA PRO A 32 7.05 -22.14 19.16
C PRO A 32 6.82 -23.31 18.22
N SER A 33 6.33 -24.44 18.76
CA SER A 33 6.02 -25.62 17.93
C SER A 33 4.78 -25.43 17.04
N LYS A 34 3.84 -24.58 17.46
CA LYS A 34 2.55 -24.36 16.79
C LYS A 34 2.16 -22.89 16.86
N ILE A 35 1.70 -22.35 15.75
CA ILE A 35 1.18 -20.98 15.65
C ILE A 35 -0.17 -21.01 14.93
N ALA A 36 -1.15 -20.28 15.47
CA ALA A 36 -2.43 -20.04 14.84
C ALA A 36 -2.48 -18.60 14.28
N VAL A 37 -2.87 -18.45 13.02
CA VAL A 37 -3.14 -17.16 12.36
C VAL A 37 -4.62 -17.10 12.01
N ILE A 38 -5.28 -15.99 12.32
CA ILE A 38 -6.72 -15.83 12.08
C ILE A 38 -6.94 -14.85 10.93
N GLY A 39 -7.53 -15.36 9.85
CA GLY A 39 -7.76 -14.68 8.59
C GLY A 39 -6.69 -14.99 7.53
N ALA A 40 -7.14 -15.34 6.32
CA ALA A 40 -6.33 -15.58 5.14
C ALA A 40 -6.40 -14.43 4.11
N GLY A 41 -6.59 -13.20 4.58
CA GLY A 41 -6.32 -12.00 3.80
C GLY A 41 -4.81 -11.67 3.75
N ILE A 42 -4.42 -10.61 3.04
CA ILE A 42 -3.01 -10.25 2.83
C ILE A 42 -2.19 -10.16 4.11
N GLY A 43 -2.76 -9.60 5.18
CA GLY A 43 -2.11 -9.51 6.49
C GLY A 43 -1.79 -10.89 7.05
N GLY A 44 -2.78 -11.78 7.16
CA GLY A 44 -2.58 -13.11 7.74
C GLY A 44 -1.71 -14.02 6.87
N THR A 45 -1.86 -13.98 5.54
CA THR A 45 -1.01 -14.78 4.65
C THR A 45 0.44 -14.30 4.64
N ALA A 46 0.67 -12.98 4.71
CA ALA A 46 2.02 -12.42 4.85
C ALA A 46 2.62 -12.77 6.22
N THR A 47 1.84 -12.67 7.30
CA THR A 47 2.27 -13.13 8.64
C THR A 47 2.68 -14.59 8.61
N ALA A 48 1.87 -15.48 8.04
CA ALA A 48 2.21 -16.90 7.91
C ALA A 48 3.53 -17.12 7.14
N HIS A 49 3.72 -16.38 6.05
CA HIS A 49 4.97 -16.41 5.26
C HIS A 49 6.19 -15.96 6.07
N PHE A 50 6.12 -14.82 6.74
CA PHE A 50 7.23 -14.31 7.56
C PHE A 50 7.52 -15.19 8.78
N LEU A 51 6.50 -15.73 9.43
CA LEU A 51 6.66 -16.70 10.52
C LEU A 51 7.40 -17.96 10.05
N ARG A 52 7.07 -18.46 8.85
CA ARG A 52 7.79 -19.59 8.24
C ARG A 52 9.26 -19.26 7.99
N GLN A 53 9.56 -18.06 7.47
CA GLN A 53 10.93 -17.63 7.24
C GLN A 53 11.72 -17.49 8.54
N HIS A 54 11.10 -17.00 9.60
CA HIS A 54 11.76 -16.73 10.88
C HIS A 54 12.00 -18.01 11.71
N PHE A 55 10.99 -18.88 11.84
CA PHE A 55 11.05 -20.07 12.71
C PHE A 55 11.45 -21.36 11.98
N GLY A 56 11.63 -21.33 10.66
CA GLY A 56 12.07 -22.48 9.87
C GLY A 56 10.95 -23.50 9.57
N PRO A 57 11.28 -24.67 8.99
CA PRO A 57 10.30 -25.64 8.50
C PRO A 57 9.56 -26.43 9.60
N GLU A 58 10.10 -26.48 10.82
CA GLU A 58 9.57 -27.32 11.90
C GLU A 58 8.33 -26.72 12.59
N VAL A 59 8.14 -25.40 12.52
CA VAL A 59 6.93 -24.78 13.09
C VAL A 59 5.69 -25.22 12.32
N ARG A 60 4.65 -25.64 13.03
CA ARG A 60 3.33 -25.85 12.43
C ARG A 60 2.57 -24.52 12.42
N ILE A 61 2.11 -24.09 11.25
CA ILE A 61 1.33 -22.86 11.08
C ILE A 61 -0.06 -23.24 10.60
N ASP A 62 -1.07 -23.03 11.45
CA ASP A 62 -2.48 -23.22 11.11
C ASP A 62 -3.10 -21.84 10.82
N VAL A 63 -3.70 -21.66 9.65
CA VAL A 63 -4.39 -20.41 9.26
C VAL A 63 -5.89 -20.68 9.21
N PHE A 64 -6.65 -20.00 10.05
CA PHE A 64 -8.11 -20.14 10.13
C PHE A 64 -8.78 -19.06 9.27
N GLU A 65 -9.56 -19.45 8.28
CA GLU A 65 -10.32 -18.51 7.43
C GLU A 65 -11.79 -18.93 7.37
N LYS A 66 -12.71 -17.98 7.46
CA LYS A 66 -14.15 -18.24 7.44
C LYS A 66 -14.76 -18.17 6.04
N GLY A 67 -14.07 -17.57 5.08
CA GLY A 67 -14.51 -17.43 3.70
C GLY A 67 -13.40 -17.68 2.68
N GLU A 68 -13.34 -16.85 1.65
CA GLU A 68 -12.35 -17.00 0.58
C GLU A 68 -10.99 -16.41 0.97
N VAL A 69 -9.92 -17.10 0.56
CA VAL A 69 -8.55 -16.58 0.68
C VAL A 69 -8.42 -15.29 -0.12
N GLY A 70 -7.83 -14.27 0.50
CA GLY A 70 -7.69 -12.92 -0.06
C GLY A 70 -8.47 -11.88 0.74
N GLY A 71 -9.58 -12.24 1.37
CA GLY A 71 -10.41 -11.33 2.17
C GLY A 71 -10.85 -10.11 1.35
N ARG A 72 -10.27 -8.93 1.64
CA ARG A 72 -10.53 -7.68 0.90
C ARG A 72 -9.79 -7.57 -0.43
N LEU A 73 -8.89 -8.50 -0.76
CA LEU A 73 -8.41 -8.70 -2.12
C LEU A 73 -9.35 -9.73 -2.75
N ALA A 74 -10.44 -9.24 -3.33
CA ALA A 74 -11.50 -10.08 -3.87
C ALA A 74 -11.72 -9.75 -5.34
N THR A 75 -12.11 -10.77 -6.10
CA THR A 75 -12.45 -10.60 -7.52
C THR A 75 -13.83 -11.18 -7.81
N VAL A 76 -14.52 -10.57 -8.76
CA VAL A 76 -15.75 -11.10 -9.36
C VAL A 76 -15.48 -11.45 -10.83
N THR A 77 -16.10 -12.52 -11.31
CA THR A 77 -16.00 -12.92 -12.72
C THR A 77 -17.16 -12.31 -13.50
N VAL A 78 -16.86 -11.51 -14.52
CA VAL A 78 -17.83 -10.97 -15.48
C VAL A 78 -17.33 -11.30 -16.88
N ASN A 79 -18.17 -11.93 -17.72
CA ASN A 79 -17.79 -12.33 -19.08
C ASN A 79 -16.48 -13.12 -19.15
N ASN A 80 -16.31 -14.09 -18.23
CA ASN A 80 -15.11 -14.92 -18.09
C ASN A 80 -13.81 -14.15 -17.80
N GLN A 81 -13.91 -12.88 -17.37
CA GLN A 81 -12.78 -12.08 -16.91
C GLN A 81 -12.94 -11.76 -15.43
N ALA A 82 -11.85 -11.87 -14.67
CA ALA A 82 -11.83 -11.51 -13.27
C ALA A 82 -11.58 -10.00 -13.10
N TYR A 83 -12.44 -9.34 -12.34
CA TYR A 83 -12.34 -7.93 -11.98
C TYR A 83 -12.17 -7.78 -10.48
N GLU A 84 -11.27 -6.89 -10.07
CA GLU A 84 -11.07 -6.52 -8.67
C GLU A 84 -12.31 -5.83 -8.13
N THR A 85 -12.78 -6.27 -6.96
CA THR A 85 -13.89 -5.65 -6.21
C THR A 85 -13.45 -5.10 -4.86
N GLY A 86 -12.15 -5.15 -4.57
CA GLY A 86 -11.56 -4.65 -3.34
C GLY A 86 -10.25 -3.92 -3.61
N GLY A 87 -9.17 -4.28 -2.93
CA GLY A 87 -7.85 -3.67 -3.16
C GLY A 87 -7.35 -3.92 -4.59
N SER A 88 -7.54 -2.94 -5.47
CA SER A 88 -7.43 -3.12 -6.93
C SER A 88 -6.06 -2.74 -7.51
N ILE A 89 -5.36 -1.82 -6.87
CA ILE A 89 -4.09 -1.24 -7.32
C ILE A 89 -3.04 -1.29 -6.20
N ILE A 90 -1.78 -1.39 -6.59
CA ILE A 90 -0.63 -1.48 -5.71
C ILE A 90 0.39 -0.44 -6.17
N HIS A 91 0.86 0.38 -5.22
CA HIS A 91 1.88 1.38 -5.49
C HIS A 91 3.27 0.74 -5.57
N SER A 92 4.13 1.23 -6.47
CA SER A 92 5.51 0.72 -6.65
C SER A 92 6.34 0.75 -5.36
N LEU A 93 6.14 1.74 -4.50
CA LEU A 93 6.83 1.83 -3.20
C LEU A 93 6.42 0.75 -2.18
N ASN A 94 5.45 -0.10 -2.48
CA ASN A 94 5.15 -1.27 -1.65
C ASN A 94 6.16 -2.40 -1.93
N LEU A 95 7.30 -2.35 -1.25
CA LEU A 95 8.42 -3.28 -1.46
C LEU A 95 8.05 -4.74 -1.14
N HIS A 96 7.17 -4.97 -0.16
CA HIS A 96 6.70 -6.31 0.19
C HIS A 96 5.93 -6.93 -0.97
N MET A 97 5.00 -6.19 -1.57
CA MET A 97 4.24 -6.69 -2.72
C MET A 97 5.14 -6.92 -3.94
N GLN A 98 6.15 -6.07 -4.17
CA GLN A 98 7.13 -6.32 -5.23
C GLN A 98 7.93 -7.61 -5.00
N ASP A 99 8.35 -7.86 -3.77
CA ASP A 99 9.10 -9.06 -3.42
C ASP A 99 8.24 -10.32 -3.53
N PHE A 100 6.99 -10.28 -3.06
CA PHE A 100 6.05 -11.39 -3.20
C PHE A 100 5.78 -11.73 -4.66
N MET A 101 5.66 -10.74 -5.55
CA MET A 101 5.52 -10.97 -6.98
C MET A 101 6.68 -11.78 -7.55
N LYS A 102 7.92 -11.42 -7.15
CA LYS A 102 9.15 -12.12 -7.58
C LYS A 102 9.19 -13.55 -7.05
N GLN A 103 8.98 -13.73 -5.75
CA GLN A 103 9.01 -15.06 -5.12
C GLN A 103 7.96 -16.01 -5.69
N LEU A 104 6.77 -15.49 -6.03
CA LEU A 104 5.65 -16.27 -6.54
C LEU A 104 5.67 -16.45 -8.07
N GLY A 105 6.58 -15.78 -8.78
CA GLY A 105 6.61 -15.80 -10.25
C GLY A 105 5.34 -15.22 -10.89
N LEU A 106 4.65 -14.31 -10.19
CA LEU A 106 3.44 -13.66 -10.68
C LEU A 106 3.77 -12.53 -11.66
N LYS A 107 2.82 -12.18 -12.51
CA LYS A 107 2.99 -11.17 -13.56
C LYS A 107 2.16 -9.93 -13.28
N TYR A 108 2.68 -8.78 -13.68
CA TYR A 108 1.91 -7.55 -13.69
C TYR A 108 0.79 -7.64 -14.73
N ARG A 109 -0.42 -7.27 -14.34
CA ARG A 109 -1.55 -7.10 -15.25
C ARG A 109 -1.17 -6.05 -16.30
N LYS A 110 -1.47 -6.33 -17.57
CA LYS A 110 -1.30 -5.35 -18.64
C LYS A 110 -2.17 -4.13 -18.38
N SER A 111 -1.57 -2.94 -18.47
CA SER A 111 -2.31 -1.69 -18.39
C SER A 111 -3.30 -1.60 -19.55
N VAL A 112 -4.50 -1.10 -19.27
CA VAL A 112 -5.49 -0.77 -20.29
C VAL A 112 -5.38 0.74 -20.51
N ALA A 113 -5.12 1.15 -21.75
CA ALA A 113 -5.07 2.57 -22.08
C ALA A 113 -6.41 3.23 -21.73
N GLY A 114 -6.35 4.31 -20.97
CA GLY A 114 -7.49 5.10 -20.56
C GLY A 114 -7.05 6.53 -20.32
N LYS A 115 -8.00 7.45 -20.40
CA LYS A 115 -7.80 8.87 -20.07
C LYS A 115 -8.63 9.20 -18.85
N MET A 116 -8.10 10.02 -17.97
CA MET A 116 -8.82 10.54 -16.82
C MET A 116 -9.64 11.78 -17.20
N ALA A 117 -10.82 11.91 -16.62
CA ALA A 117 -11.62 13.12 -16.70
C ALA A 117 -12.39 13.34 -15.39
N VAL A 118 -12.68 14.59 -15.08
CA VAL A 118 -13.57 14.97 -13.98
C VAL A 118 -14.81 15.62 -14.54
N PHE A 119 -15.98 15.05 -14.22
CA PHE A 119 -17.29 15.55 -14.64
C PHE A 119 -18.04 16.10 -13.42
N ASN A 120 -18.51 17.35 -13.48
CA ASN A 120 -19.20 18.02 -12.37
C ASN A 120 -20.74 17.86 -12.40
N GLY A 121 -21.26 17.00 -13.27
CA GLY A 121 -22.70 16.83 -13.50
C GLY A 121 -23.25 17.69 -14.65
N LYS A 122 -22.49 18.66 -15.15
CA LYS A 122 -22.88 19.54 -16.28
C LYS A 122 -21.87 19.51 -17.42
N GLU A 123 -20.58 19.61 -17.08
CA GLU A 123 -19.48 19.65 -18.03
C GLU A 123 -18.25 18.90 -17.48
N PHE A 124 -17.35 18.53 -18.39
CA PHE A 124 -16.04 18.05 -18.01
C PHE A 124 -15.15 19.24 -17.65
N ILE A 125 -14.71 19.30 -16.40
CA ILE A 125 -13.88 20.40 -15.89
C ILE A 125 -12.39 20.14 -16.11
N LEU A 126 -12.03 18.85 -16.22
CA LEU A 126 -10.70 18.37 -16.55
C LEU A 126 -10.83 17.13 -17.42
N GLU A 127 -10.02 17.08 -18.48
CA GLU A 127 -9.88 15.93 -19.36
C GLU A 127 -8.40 15.80 -19.71
N GLU A 128 -7.84 14.63 -19.42
CA GLU A 128 -6.49 14.25 -19.82
C GLU A 128 -6.43 14.12 -21.34
N THR A 129 -5.35 14.62 -21.94
CA THR A 129 -5.10 14.56 -23.37
C THR A 129 -3.87 13.71 -23.67
N ASP A 130 -3.57 13.50 -24.96
CA ASP A 130 -2.31 12.83 -25.33
C ASP A 130 -1.09 13.76 -25.18
N TRP A 131 -1.31 15.02 -24.80
CA TRP A 131 -0.29 16.07 -24.75
C TRP A 131 -0.03 16.49 -23.29
N TYR A 132 0.89 15.78 -22.64
CA TYR A 132 1.25 16.03 -21.24
C TYR A 132 1.52 17.52 -20.89
N LEU A 133 2.27 18.23 -21.74
CA LEU A 133 2.57 19.66 -21.50
C LEU A 133 1.32 20.54 -21.54
N LEU A 134 0.34 20.18 -22.37
CA LEU A 134 -0.94 20.88 -22.44
C LEU A 134 -1.75 20.65 -21.16
N ASP A 135 -1.79 19.42 -20.66
CA ASP A 135 -2.49 19.09 -19.42
C ASP A 135 -1.86 19.80 -18.22
N LEU A 136 -0.51 19.82 -18.15
CA LEU A 136 0.21 20.56 -17.13
C LEU A 136 -0.07 22.07 -17.20
N PHE A 137 -0.10 22.64 -18.40
CA PHE A 137 -0.45 24.05 -18.60
C PHE A 137 -1.89 24.34 -18.17
N ARG A 138 -2.86 23.46 -18.51
CA ARG A 138 -4.27 23.61 -18.08
C ARG A 138 -4.42 23.55 -16.56
N LEU A 139 -3.73 22.61 -15.92
CA LEU A 139 -3.70 22.51 -14.46
C LEU A 139 -3.11 23.77 -13.83
N TRP A 140 -1.98 24.26 -14.35
CA TRP A 140 -1.33 25.46 -13.85
C TRP A 140 -2.18 26.72 -14.07
N TRP A 141 -2.77 26.88 -15.25
CA TRP A 141 -3.62 28.03 -15.56
C TRP A 141 -4.88 28.08 -14.67
N ARG A 142 -5.51 26.92 -14.42
CA ARG A 142 -6.76 26.85 -13.65
C ARG A 142 -6.56 26.85 -12.14
N TYR A 143 -5.48 26.23 -11.66
CA TYR A 143 -5.26 25.96 -10.23
C TYR A 143 -3.95 26.53 -9.68
N GLY A 144 -3.17 27.22 -10.50
CA GLY A 144 -1.85 27.72 -10.14
C GLY A 144 -0.90 26.58 -9.78
N ILE A 145 -0.12 26.79 -8.72
CA ILE A 145 0.85 25.81 -8.21
C ILE A 145 0.23 24.79 -7.22
N SER A 146 -1.11 24.74 -7.11
CA SER A 146 -1.81 23.83 -6.17
C SER A 146 -1.45 22.36 -6.41
N PHE A 147 -1.38 21.94 -7.68
CA PHE A 147 -0.98 20.58 -8.05
C PHE A 147 0.43 20.26 -7.55
N ILE A 148 1.41 21.15 -7.80
CA ILE A 148 2.80 20.97 -7.38
C ILE A 148 2.91 20.89 -5.85
N ARG A 149 2.23 21.79 -5.13
CA ARG A 149 2.19 21.78 -3.65
C ARG A 149 1.66 20.46 -3.10
N MET A 150 0.58 19.95 -3.68
CA MET A 150 -0.01 18.66 -3.30
C MET A 150 0.95 17.50 -3.61
N GLN A 151 1.57 17.47 -4.79
CA GLN A 151 2.53 16.42 -5.16
C GLN A 151 3.73 16.39 -4.21
N MET A 152 4.37 17.54 -3.95
CA MET A 152 5.50 17.64 -3.02
C MET A 152 5.13 17.16 -1.61
N TRP A 153 3.93 17.51 -1.14
CA TRP A 153 3.44 17.07 0.17
C TRP A 153 3.24 15.55 0.24
N VAL A 154 2.62 14.95 -0.77
CA VAL A 154 2.45 13.49 -0.86
C VAL A 154 3.80 12.77 -0.95
N GLU A 155 4.73 13.28 -1.76
CA GLU A 155 6.08 12.73 -1.89
C GLU A 155 6.84 12.75 -0.57
N GLU A 156 6.80 13.86 0.17
CA GLU A 156 7.43 13.98 1.50
C GLU A 156 6.88 12.95 2.50
N ILE A 157 5.55 12.73 2.48
CA ILE A 157 4.92 11.72 3.33
C ILE A 157 5.37 10.32 2.93
N MET A 158 5.38 10.01 1.64
CA MET A 158 5.83 8.71 1.14
C MET A 158 7.30 8.46 1.48
N GLU A 159 8.18 9.44 1.30
CA GLU A 159 9.59 9.34 1.66
C GLU A 159 9.79 9.05 3.15
N LYS A 160 9.07 9.74 4.03
CA LYS A 160 9.08 9.47 5.48
C LYS A 160 8.52 8.08 5.79
N PHE A 161 7.43 7.67 5.12
CA PHE A 161 6.81 6.37 5.36
C PHE A 161 7.74 5.21 4.98
N MET A 162 8.57 5.36 3.94
CA MET A 162 9.55 4.35 3.52
C MET A 162 10.57 3.97 4.60
N ARG A 163 10.76 4.79 5.63
CA ARG A 163 11.61 4.47 6.79
C ARG A 163 11.17 3.19 7.50
N ILE A 164 9.90 2.77 7.34
CA ILE A 164 9.37 1.53 7.92
C ILE A 164 10.20 0.31 7.53
N TYR A 165 10.68 0.26 6.28
CA TYR A 165 11.47 -0.86 5.79
C TYR A 165 12.84 -0.93 6.49
N LYS A 166 13.42 0.22 6.86
CA LYS A 166 14.67 0.26 7.64
C LYS A 166 14.44 -0.28 9.05
N TYR A 167 13.36 0.13 9.72
CA TYR A 167 13.00 -0.40 11.04
C TYR A 167 12.80 -1.92 11.00
N GLN A 168 12.01 -2.40 10.04
CA GLN A 168 11.74 -3.82 9.84
C GLN A 168 13.01 -4.64 9.56
N ALA A 169 13.92 -4.12 8.71
CA ALA A 169 15.19 -4.80 8.41
C ALA A 169 16.11 -4.96 9.64
N HIS A 170 15.97 -4.10 10.66
CA HIS A 170 16.71 -4.20 11.92
C HIS A 170 15.89 -4.90 13.02
N GLY A 171 14.77 -5.52 12.68
CA GLY A 171 13.93 -6.27 13.63
C GLY A 171 13.18 -5.39 14.64
N TYR A 172 13.05 -4.08 14.40
CA TYR A 172 12.26 -3.22 15.27
C TYR A 172 10.75 -3.47 15.11
N ALA A 173 10.07 -3.59 16.23
CA ALA A 173 8.62 -3.63 16.33
C ALA A 173 8.13 -2.49 17.25
N PHE A 174 6.85 -2.11 17.10
CA PHE A 174 6.25 -1.00 17.84
C PHE A 174 5.12 -1.50 18.71
N SER A 175 4.98 -0.94 19.92
CA SER A 175 3.94 -1.35 20.87
C SER A 175 2.59 -0.72 20.58
N SER A 176 2.56 0.36 19.78
CA SER A 176 1.35 1.05 19.37
C SER A 176 1.47 1.65 17.97
N VAL A 177 0.32 1.92 17.35
CA VAL A 177 0.26 2.65 16.08
C VAL A 177 0.81 4.08 16.23
N ASP A 178 0.58 4.71 17.37
CA ASP A 178 1.09 6.06 17.64
C ASP A 178 2.62 6.09 17.68
N GLU A 179 3.24 5.12 18.33
CA GLU A 179 4.69 4.97 18.36
C GLU A 179 5.26 4.73 16.95
N LEU A 180 4.64 3.82 16.18
CA LEU A 180 4.99 3.58 14.78
C LEU A 180 4.94 4.86 13.95
N LEU A 181 3.82 5.58 13.96
CA LEU A 181 3.65 6.80 13.16
C LEU A 181 4.63 7.89 13.59
N ASN A 182 4.86 8.03 14.90
CA ASN A 182 5.83 8.98 15.43
C ASN A 182 7.27 8.64 15.01
N SER A 183 7.66 7.37 14.98
CA SER A 183 8.98 6.96 14.51
C SER A 183 9.20 7.19 13.01
N LEU A 184 8.13 7.10 12.20
CA LEU A 184 8.23 7.35 10.75
C LEU A 184 8.26 8.84 10.41
N GLY A 185 7.31 9.62 10.94
CA GLY A 185 7.08 11.01 10.53
C GLY A 185 6.97 12.02 11.67
N GLY A 186 7.31 11.62 12.91
CA GLY A 186 7.20 12.46 14.10
C GLY A 186 5.75 12.80 14.47
N SER A 187 5.60 13.88 15.24
CA SER A 187 4.29 14.45 15.56
C SER A 187 3.49 14.87 14.33
N GLY A 188 4.15 15.11 13.19
CA GLY A 188 3.49 15.42 11.93
C GLY A 188 2.51 14.32 11.49
N PHE A 189 2.95 13.06 11.47
CA PHE A 189 2.07 11.93 11.10
C PHE A 189 0.92 11.75 12.10
N LEU A 190 1.18 11.91 13.40
CA LEU A 190 0.13 11.85 14.42
C LEU A 190 -0.90 12.97 14.27
N ASN A 191 -0.45 14.19 13.97
CA ASN A 191 -1.37 15.31 13.75
C ASN A 191 -2.22 15.10 12.50
N MET A 192 -1.65 14.48 11.46
CA MET A 192 -2.39 14.15 10.24
C MET A 192 -3.49 13.10 10.42
N THR A 193 -3.46 12.27 11.48
CA THR A 193 -4.58 11.36 11.79
C THR A 193 -5.75 12.07 12.47
N ARG A 194 -5.53 13.29 12.97
CA ARG A 194 -6.49 14.07 13.76
C ARG A 194 -7.06 15.27 13.01
N ARG A 195 -6.42 15.67 11.92
CA ARG A 195 -6.81 16.82 11.09
C ARG A 195 -7.36 16.37 9.76
N SER A 196 -8.29 17.15 9.19
CA SER A 196 -8.84 16.81 7.88
C SER A 196 -7.82 17.01 6.76
N LEU A 197 -8.01 16.28 5.67
CA LEU A 197 -7.26 16.46 4.43
C LEU A 197 -7.45 17.88 3.88
N SER A 198 -8.67 18.40 3.87
CA SER A 198 -8.96 19.75 3.39
C SER A 198 -8.21 20.84 4.16
N GLU A 199 -8.24 20.81 5.49
CA GLU A 199 -7.51 21.79 6.32
C GLU A 199 -6.00 21.73 6.05
N SER A 200 -5.47 20.51 5.96
CA SER A 200 -4.04 20.30 5.74
C SER A 200 -3.59 20.84 4.37
N LEU A 201 -4.40 20.62 3.33
CA LEU A 201 -4.12 21.12 1.99
C LEU A 201 -4.25 22.66 1.91
N LEU A 202 -5.27 23.24 2.54
CA LEU A 202 -5.45 24.70 2.58
C LEU A 202 -4.25 25.38 3.26
N GLU A 203 -3.73 24.83 4.35
CA GLU A 203 -2.53 25.36 5.04
C GLU A 203 -1.27 25.30 4.18
N LEU A 204 -1.16 24.29 3.31
CA LEU A 204 -0.08 24.20 2.31
C LEU A 204 -0.27 25.19 1.15
N GLY A 205 -1.37 25.96 1.15
CA GLY A 205 -1.72 26.90 0.10
C GLY A 205 -2.30 26.24 -1.14
N VAL A 206 -2.82 25.01 -1.04
CA VAL A 206 -3.63 24.41 -2.11
C VAL A 206 -4.97 25.12 -2.14
N SER A 207 -5.39 25.60 -3.31
CA SER A 207 -6.64 26.36 -3.42
C SER A 207 -7.87 25.48 -3.12
N GLN A 208 -8.90 26.08 -2.50
CA GLN A 208 -10.19 25.41 -2.28
C GLN A 208 -10.76 24.82 -3.58
N ARG A 209 -10.64 25.58 -4.69
CA ARG A 209 -11.06 25.12 -6.01
C ARG A 209 -10.38 23.82 -6.44
N PHE A 210 -9.07 23.69 -6.24
CA PHE A 210 -8.35 22.45 -6.58
C PHE A 210 -8.78 21.29 -5.65
N ILE A 211 -9.07 21.58 -4.39
CA ILE A 211 -9.58 20.58 -3.45
C ILE A 211 -10.94 20.04 -3.93
N ASP A 212 -11.87 20.93 -4.28
CA ASP A 212 -13.22 20.55 -4.69
C ASP A 212 -13.26 19.87 -6.06
N GLU A 213 -12.49 20.39 -7.02
CA GLU A 213 -12.52 19.93 -8.41
C GLU A 213 -11.59 18.74 -8.71
N VAL A 214 -10.57 18.48 -7.88
CA VAL A 214 -9.57 17.42 -8.15
C VAL A 214 -9.45 16.46 -6.98
N VAL A 215 -9.22 16.96 -5.77
CA VAL A 215 -8.94 16.11 -4.60
C VAL A 215 -10.19 15.34 -4.16
N ALA A 216 -11.35 16.00 -4.08
CA ALA A 216 -12.60 15.36 -3.66
C ALA A 216 -13.03 14.21 -4.59
N PRO A 217 -13.02 14.36 -5.93
CA PRO A 217 -13.24 13.24 -6.85
C PRO A 217 -12.33 12.03 -6.60
N ILE A 218 -11.04 12.26 -6.33
CA ILE A 218 -10.10 11.16 -6.02
C ILE A 218 -10.50 10.45 -4.73
N MET A 219 -10.90 11.20 -3.69
CA MET A 219 -11.35 10.59 -2.43
C MET A 219 -12.63 9.75 -2.63
N TRP A 220 -13.55 10.21 -3.47
CA TRP A 220 -14.76 9.46 -3.81
C TRP A 220 -14.47 8.18 -4.58
N VAL A 221 -13.61 8.25 -5.60
CA VAL A 221 -13.26 7.07 -6.41
C VAL A 221 -12.54 6.01 -5.57
N ASN A 222 -11.61 6.43 -4.71
CA ASN A 222 -10.80 5.48 -3.95
C ASN A 222 -11.54 4.94 -2.73
N TYR A 223 -12.24 5.79 -1.98
CA TYR A 223 -12.76 5.43 -0.65
C TYR A 223 -14.24 5.76 -0.44
N GLY A 224 -14.90 6.43 -1.38
CA GLY A 224 -16.28 6.91 -1.19
C GLY A 224 -16.41 7.91 -0.04
N GLN A 225 -15.33 8.64 0.28
CA GLN A 225 -15.27 9.58 1.40
C GLN A 225 -15.01 11.00 0.95
N ASN A 226 -15.37 11.97 1.80
CA ASN A 226 -15.13 13.38 1.57
C ASN A 226 -13.75 13.82 2.08
N VAL A 227 -13.32 15.01 1.68
CA VAL A 227 -12.04 15.64 2.09
C VAL A 227 -11.96 16.00 3.58
N SER A 228 -13.03 15.78 4.34
CA SER A 228 -13.02 15.87 5.81
C SER A 228 -12.33 14.68 6.48
N MET A 229 -11.99 13.62 5.73
CA MET A 229 -11.26 12.46 6.24
C MET A 229 -9.87 12.84 6.75
N PRO A 230 -9.25 12.03 7.64
CA PRO A 230 -7.92 12.33 8.15
C PRO A 230 -6.88 12.52 7.04
N ALA A 231 -6.05 13.56 7.16
CA ALA A 231 -5.06 13.93 6.16
C ALA A 231 -4.08 12.79 5.83
N PHE A 232 -3.74 11.95 6.81
CA PHE A 232 -2.82 10.84 6.58
C PHE A 232 -3.36 9.84 5.56
N VAL A 233 -4.61 9.36 5.75
CA VAL A 233 -5.25 8.45 4.77
C VAL A 233 -5.59 9.17 3.47
N GLY A 234 -5.89 10.48 3.53
CA GLY A 234 -6.06 11.31 2.35
C GLY A 234 -4.80 11.38 1.48
N ALA A 235 -3.62 11.52 2.09
CA ALA A 235 -2.34 11.48 1.37
C ALA A 235 -2.08 10.12 0.72
N VAL A 236 -2.41 9.02 1.41
CA VAL A 236 -2.32 7.66 0.84
C VAL A 236 -3.27 7.51 -0.36
N SER A 237 -4.48 8.05 -0.28
CA SER A 237 -5.42 8.07 -1.42
C SER A 237 -4.85 8.84 -2.62
N LEU A 238 -4.25 10.01 -2.38
CA LEU A 238 -3.65 10.83 -3.43
C LEU A 238 -2.45 10.12 -4.08
N ALA A 239 -1.62 9.43 -3.31
CA ALA A 239 -0.57 8.56 -3.86
C ALA A 239 -1.16 7.43 -4.72
N GLY A 240 -2.32 6.91 -4.34
CA GLY A 240 -3.10 5.93 -5.11
C GLY A 240 -3.75 6.47 -6.40
N ALA A 241 -3.59 7.76 -6.71
CA ALA A 241 -4.04 8.39 -7.95
C ALA A 241 -2.89 8.97 -8.79
N GLN A 242 -1.65 8.70 -8.40
CA GLN A 242 -0.45 9.02 -9.17
C GLN A 242 -0.08 7.87 -10.12
N ASP A 243 0.99 8.06 -10.89
CA ASP A 243 1.55 7.00 -11.73
C ASP A 243 2.21 5.89 -10.89
N ASN A 244 2.74 4.86 -11.56
CA ASN A 244 3.45 3.71 -10.95
C ASN A 244 2.54 2.78 -10.12
N LEU A 245 1.27 2.75 -10.46
CA LEU A 245 0.30 1.79 -9.94
C LEU A 245 0.25 0.55 -10.83
N TRP A 246 0.12 -0.61 -10.21
CA TRP A 246 0.02 -1.88 -10.90
C TRP A 246 -0.93 -2.83 -10.19
N ALA A 247 -1.34 -3.88 -10.88
CA ALA A 247 -2.16 -4.95 -10.33
C ALA A 247 -1.58 -6.30 -10.76
N VAL A 248 -1.97 -7.37 -10.08
CA VAL A 248 -1.56 -8.74 -10.41
C VAL A 248 -2.42 -9.27 -11.55
N GLU A 249 -1.79 -9.88 -12.55
CA GLU A 249 -2.49 -10.61 -13.61
C GLU A 249 -3.29 -11.78 -12.99
N GLY A 250 -4.61 -11.82 -13.22
CA GLY A 250 -5.50 -12.80 -12.60
C GLY A 250 -6.01 -12.42 -11.20
N GLY A 251 -5.52 -11.32 -10.64
CA GLY A 251 -6.04 -10.68 -9.44
C GLY A 251 -5.10 -10.71 -8.23
N ASN A 252 -5.15 -9.64 -7.42
CA ASN A 252 -4.28 -9.40 -6.27
C ASN A 252 -4.43 -10.49 -5.20
N LYS A 253 -5.59 -11.16 -5.14
CA LYS A 253 -5.84 -12.31 -4.24
C LYS A 253 -4.90 -13.50 -4.46
N LEU A 254 -4.30 -13.61 -5.65
CA LEU A 254 -3.34 -14.65 -5.97
C LEU A 254 -2.08 -14.56 -5.11
N VAL A 255 -1.71 -13.35 -4.65
CA VAL A 255 -0.60 -13.17 -3.70
C VAL A 255 -0.90 -13.87 -2.39
N CYS A 256 -2.12 -13.72 -1.84
CA CYS A 256 -2.52 -14.40 -0.61
C CYS A 256 -2.45 -15.93 -0.74
N SER A 257 -3.01 -16.46 -1.83
CA SER A 257 -3.00 -17.90 -2.11
C SER A 257 -1.57 -18.43 -2.29
N GLY A 258 -0.70 -17.65 -2.96
CA GLY A 258 0.70 -18.00 -3.15
C GLY A 258 1.49 -18.00 -1.84
N LEU A 259 1.31 -16.98 -1.00
CA LEU A 259 1.99 -16.87 0.29
C LEU A 259 1.64 -18.01 1.24
N LEU A 260 0.38 -18.46 1.27
CA LEU A 260 0.00 -19.66 2.04
C LEU A 260 0.75 -20.91 1.59
N LYS A 261 0.91 -21.09 0.27
CA LYS A 261 1.65 -22.21 -0.31
C LYS A 261 3.14 -22.13 0.04
N LEU A 262 3.76 -20.96 -0.11
CA LEU A 262 5.16 -20.75 0.28
C LEU A 262 5.38 -20.98 1.77
N ALA A 263 4.44 -20.55 2.62
CA ALA A 263 4.48 -20.76 4.06
C ALA A 263 4.29 -22.24 4.46
N LYS A 264 3.84 -23.11 3.53
CA LYS A 264 3.34 -24.45 3.83
C LYS A 264 2.35 -24.43 5.01
N ALA A 265 1.50 -23.40 5.02
CA ALA A 265 0.52 -23.21 6.08
C ALA A 265 -0.67 -24.15 5.88
N ASN A 266 -1.18 -24.71 6.96
CA ASN A 266 -2.37 -25.53 6.94
C ASN A 266 -3.60 -24.61 7.01
N LEU A 267 -4.30 -24.48 5.88
CA LEU A 267 -5.51 -23.66 5.79
C LEU A 267 -6.70 -24.45 6.36
N ILE A 268 -7.31 -23.91 7.41
CA ILE A 268 -8.49 -24.47 8.08
C ILE A 268 -9.67 -23.55 7.78
N GLN A 269 -10.62 -24.06 7.01
CA GLN A 269 -11.86 -23.35 6.70
C GLN A 269 -12.79 -23.38 7.93
N SER A 270 -12.70 -22.36 8.77
CA SER A 270 -13.45 -22.25 10.02
C SER A 270 -13.53 -20.81 10.51
N GLN A 271 -14.65 -20.48 11.15
CA GLN A 271 -14.82 -19.23 11.86
C GLN A 271 -14.35 -19.37 13.31
N VAL A 272 -13.32 -18.63 13.68
CA VAL A 272 -12.90 -18.51 15.08
C VAL A 272 -13.92 -17.65 15.84
N THR A 273 -14.47 -18.17 16.93
CA THR A 273 -15.46 -17.50 17.78
C THR A 273 -14.89 -16.97 19.08
N THR A 274 -13.87 -17.65 19.64
CA THR A 274 -13.27 -17.31 20.93
C THR A 274 -11.76 -17.55 20.90
N ILE A 275 -11.01 -16.65 21.52
CA ILE A 275 -9.58 -16.79 21.81
C ILE A 275 -9.41 -16.57 23.31
N SER A 276 -8.74 -17.49 24.00
CA SER A 276 -8.47 -17.39 25.43
C SER A 276 -7.01 -17.69 25.71
N LEU A 277 -6.38 -16.87 26.53
CA LEU A 277 -5.07 -17.19 27.09
C LEU A 277 -5.27 -18.26 28.18
N GLN A 278 -4.66 -19.43 28.00
CA GLN A 278 -4.54 -20.36 29.11
C GLN A 278 -3.38 -19.89 29.97
N SER A 279 -3.68 -19.46 31.20
CA SER A 279 -2.67 -19.27 32.23
C SER A 279 -2.18 -20.65 32.63
N SER A 280 -0.91 -20.93 32.38
CA SER A 280 -0.22 -22.10 32.93
C SER A 280 -0.12 -22.00 34.45
#